data_AF-A0A971B178-F1
#
_entry.id   AF-A0A971B178-F1
#
_cell.length_a   1.000
_cell.length_b   1.000
_cell.length_c   1.000
_cell.angle_alpha   90.00
_cell.angle_beta   90.00
_cell.angle_gamma   90.00
#
_symmetry.space_group_name_H-M   'P 1'
#
loop_
_entity.id
_entity.type
_entity.pdbx_description
1 polymer ?
#
loop_
_entity_poly.entity_id
_entity_poly.type
_entity_poly.pdbx_seq_one_letter_code
_entity_poly.pdbx_strand_id
1 'polypeptide(L)'
;MSLDRREFVKRTSAAAGGLVTGGFLLSGRSAGQDRDMSDNRLVLLGLNALARAHELDYFADGHRGAAMVAAHLLCVENDLSERARRRIVELVDLNWASTPLCKPFPDTTPDPARVAEIGKALVEGGEVLRQVGHNAIFAMLSIKAFRMLPSAATPERIDGVCKLIRSFTPWRDVEPDEDIDPPPFADAAAASRFVLQEASAAIDRFIGFGQGFAGHMLTFGQSLVELAAMGDVQWAESCRTAFRKYVTVTRRGPGPDDKRYPDHQPTESRPTDAEYWENRSNRAVDIGHVFKYPYSYYNLLGRAGDSDLSRTLDAKAYHLF
;
A
#
# COMPACT_ATOMS: atom_id res chain seq x y z
N MET A 1 22.54 -25.13 26.03
CA MET A 1 23.81 -24.52 26.48
C MET A 1 24.59 -24.20 25.22
N SER A 2 24.90 -22.91 24.93
CA SER A 2 26.08 -22.16 25.41
C SER A 2 27.39 -22.80 24.89
N LEU A 3 28.32 -22.13 24.21
CA LEU A 3 28.63 -20.68 24.09
C LEU A 3 28.59 -20.26 22.59
N ASP A 4 28.46 -19.01 22.11
CA ASP A 4 28.76 -17.62 22.53
C ASP A 4 30.21 -17.11 22.31
N ARG A 5 30.27 -15.86 21.80
CA ARG A 5 31.35 -14.86 21.61
C ARG A 5 32.72 -15.22 20.99
N ARG A 6 33.08 -14.36 20.04
CA ARG A 6 34.44 -14.11 19.53
C ARG A 6 35.26 -13.32 20.55
N GLU A 7 36.54 -13.66 20.71
CA GLU A 7 37.62 -12.72 20.97
C GLU A 7 38.92 -13.21 20.30
N PHE A 8 39.59 -12.36 19.51
CA PHE A 8 41.05 -12.19 19.65
C PHE A 8 41.59 -10.88 19.01
N VAL A 9 42.30 -10.13 19.84
CA VAL A 9 43.47 -9.23 19.62
C VAL A 9 44.02 -9.16 18.17
N LYS A 10 44.06 -8.02 17.44
CA LYS A 10 44.77 -6.71 17.59
C LYS A 10 46.30 -6.70 17.31
N ARG A 11 46.69 -5.93 16.26
CA ARG A 11 48.02 -5.31 16.00
C ARG A 11 49.18 -6.30 15.71
N THR A 12 50.31 -5.94 15.08
CA THR A 12 50.92 -4.65 14.62
C THR A 12 51.63 -4.94 13.24
N SER A 13 52.43 -4.13 12.52
CA SER A 13 53.07 -2.81 12.73
C SER A 13 53.48 -2.08 11.42
N ALA A 14 53.89 -0.82 11.58
CA ALA A 14 54.94 0.02 10.92
C ALA A 14 55.59 -0.34 9.56
N ALA A 15 56.22 0.60 8.80
CA ALA A 15 56.15 2.08 8.70
C ALA A 15 57.08 2.59 7.56
N ALA A 16 57.06 3.91 7.30
CA ALA A 16 57.85 4.70 6.33
C ALA A 16 57.35 4.68 4.86
N GLY A 17 57.43 5.78 4.10
CA GLY A 17 57.80 7.15 4.50
C GLY A 17 57.98 8.09 3.30
N GLY A 18 57.50 9.34 3.40
CA GLY A 18 57.63 10.34 2.33
C GLY A 18 56.82 11.61 2.61
N LEU A 19 57.50 12.76 2.75
CA LEU A 19 56.91 14.06 3.05
C LEU A 19 57.20 15.04 1.91
N VAL A 20 56.15 15.67 1.36
CA VAL A 20 56.22 16.97 0.65
C VAL A 20 55.04 17.81 1.15
N THR A 21 55.23 19.12 1.26
CA THR A 21 54.42 20.00 2.11
C THR A 21 53.55 21.00 1.35
N GLY A 22 52.33 21.21 1.85
CA GLY A 22 51.51 22.41 1.59
C GLY A 22 50.61 22.34 0.35
N GLY A 23 49.31 22.65 0.41
CA GLY A 23 48.45 22.82 1.59
C GLY A 23 47.33 23.83 1.37
N PHE A 24 46.09 23.44 1.67
CA PHE A 24 45.00 24.32 2.11
C PHE A 24 43.96 23.51 2.90
N LEU A 25 43.17 24.18 3.73
CA LEU A 25 42.20 23.54 4.63
C LEU A 25 40.84 23.35 3.93
N LEU A 26 40.27 22.15 4.01
CA LEU A 26 38.94 21.93 4.63
C LEU A 26 38.55 20.44 4.68
N SER A 27 38.35 19.97 5.92
CA SER A 27 37.42 18.92 6.38
C SER A 27 36.77 17.98 5.34
N GLY A 28 37.43 16.86 5.02
CA GLY A 28 36.73 15.72 4.40
C GLY A 28 35.93 14.93 5.45
N ARG A 29 34.65 14.60 5.18
CA ARG A 29 33.92 13.61 5.98
C ARG A 29 32.76 12.91 5.24
N SER A 30 32.87 11.59 5.17
CA SER A 30 31.84 10.59 4.86
C SER A 30 31.21 10.62 3.46
N ALA A 31 30.97 9.43 2.92
CA ALA A 31 30.01 9.24 1.84
C ALA A 31 28.59 9.44 2.37
N GLY A 32 28.04 10.64 2.17
CA GLY A 32 26.60 10.80 2.00
C GLY A 32 26.28 10.54 0.54
N GLN A 33 25.60 9.43 0.23
CA GLN A 33 24.78 9.42 -0.97
C GLN A 33 23.56 10.26 -0.64
N ASP A 34 23.38 11.37 -1.35
CA ASP A 34 22.10 12.06 -1.36
C ASP A 34 21.05 11.07 -1.85
N ARG A 35 20.15 10.66 -0.95
CA ARG A 35 18.94 9.93 -1.32
C ARG A 35 17.92 10.93 -1.84
N ASP A 36 18.23 11.43 -3.03
CA ASP A 36 17.40 12.33 -3.80
C ASP A 36 16.04 11.67 -4.14
N MET A 37 15.09 12.46 -4.62
CA MET A 37 13.67 12.19 -4.85
C MET A 37 13.36 11.10 -5.91
N SER A 38 14.30 10.20 -6.20
CA SER A 38 14.25 9.18 -7.25
C SER A 38 14.12 7.73 -6.74
N ASP A 39 14.03 7.50 -5.43
CA ASP A 39 14.12 6.14 -4.86
C ASP A 39 12.84 5.30 -5.02
N ASN A 40 12.61 4.84 -6.25
CA ASN A 40 11.59 3.86 -6.63
C ASN A 40 11.86 2.44 -6.07
N ARG A 41 12.83 2.26 -5.17
CA ARG A 41 13.10 0.97 -4.49
C ARG A 41 11.89 0.39 -3.81
N LEU A 42 11.07 1.18 -3.12
CA LEU A 42 9.84 0.70 -2.49
C LEU A 42 8.83 0.19 -3.52
N VAL A 43 8.72 0.85 -4.68
CA VAL A 43 7.90 0.40 -5.82
C VAL A 43 8.43 -0.92 -6.38
N LEU A 44 9.75 -1.04 -6.59
CA LEU A 44 10.39 -2.25 -7.10
C LEU A 44 10.29 -3.44 -6.14
N LEU A 45 10.44 -3.21 -4.83
CA LEU A 45 10.22 -4.23 -3.79
C LEU A 45 8.74 -4.67 -3.78
N GLY A 46 7.80 -3.73 -3.89
CA GLY A 46 6.37 -3.99 -4.02
C GLY A 46 6.01 -4.81 -5.26
N LEU A 47 6.57 -4.47 -6.43
CA LEU A 47 6.39 -5.22 -7.67
C LEU A 47 7.00 -6.62 -7.61
N ASN A 48 8.21 -6.76 -7.08
CA ASN A 48 8.85 -8.06 -6.85
C ASN A 48 7.99 -8.96 -5.93
N ALA A 49 7.36 -8.35 -4.92
CA ALA A 49 6.49 -9.04 -3.97
C ALA A 49 5.14 -9.45 -4.59
N LEU A 50 4.43 -8.51 -5.21
CA LEU A 50 3.14 -8.75 -5.89
C LEU A 50 3.26 -9.83 -6.96
N ALA A 51 4.37 -9.86 -7.70
CA ALA A 51 4.62 -10.92 -8.68
C ALA A 51 4.78 -12.31 -8.05
N ARG A 52 5.42 -12.44 -6.88
CA ARG A 52 5.70 -13.74 -6.24
C ARG A 52 4.66 -14.24 -5.26
N ALA A 53 3.77 -13.39 -4.75
CA ALA A 53 2.80 -13.78 -3.73
C ALA A 53 1.99 -15.02 -4.12
N HIS A 54 1.67 -15.20 -5.41
CA HIS A 54 0.96 -16.38 -5.93
C HIS A 54 1.71 -17.72 -5.76
N GLU A 55 3.04 -17.70 -5.54
CA GLU A 55 3.90 -18.87 -5.28
C GLU A 55 4.14 -19.11 -3.78
N LEU A 56 3.73 -18.15 -2.94
CA LEU A 56 3.96 -18.10 -1.49
C LEU A 56 2.59 -17.95 -0.78
N ASP A 57 2.40 -16.95 0.08
CA ASP A 57 1.07 -16.63 0.62
C ASP A 57 0.41 -15.54 -0.25
N TYR A 58 -0.46 -15.95 -1.19
CA TYR A 58 -1.13 -15.02 -2.10
C TYR A 58 -1.90 -13.92 -1.37
N PHE A 59 -2.35 -14.18 -0.13
CA PHE A 59 -3.03 -13.21 0.69
C PHE A 59 -2.02 -12.35 1.45
N ALA A 60 -1.26 -12.92 2.40
CA ALA A 60 -0.39 -12.14 3.26
C ALA A 60 0.78 -11.46 2.51
N ASP A 61 1.39 -12.14 1.54
CA ASP A 61 2.48 -11.57 0.75
C ASP A 61 1.98 -10.61 -0.33
N GLY A 62 0.78 -10.86 -0.90
CA GLY A 62 0.10 -9.90 -1.77
C GLY A 62 -0.22 -8.60 -1.04
N HIS A 63 -0.70 -8.72 0.21
CA HIS A 63 -0.92 -7.58 1.11
C HIS A 63 0.37 -6.77 1.34
N ARG A 64 1.49 -7.45 1.64
CA ARG A 64 2.82 -6.82 1.85
C ARG A 64 3.33 -6.12 0.58
N GLY A 65 3.22 -6.76 -0.58
CA GLY A 65 3.63 -6.19 -1.86
C GLY A 65 2.85 -4.93 -2.23
N ALA A 66 1.53 -4.98 -2.13
CA ALA A 66 0.65 -3.82 -2.28
C ALA A 66 0.99 -2.70 -1.29
N ALA A 67 1.32 -3.07 -0.05
CA ALA A 67 1.66 -2.10 0.99
C ALA A 67 3.00 -1.37 0.76
N MET A 68 4.00 -2.01 0.13
CA MET A 68 5.25 -1.32 -0.24
C MET A 68 5.05 -0.30 -1.37
N VAL A 69 4.17 -0.58 -2.34
CA VAL A 69 3.75 0.41 -3.35
C VAL A 69 2.98 1.56 -2.68
N ALA A 70 1.98 1.25 -1.85
CA ALA A 70 1.19 2.25 -1.14
C ALA A 70 2.03 3.11 -0.17
N ALA A 71 3.08 2.54 0.43
CA ALA A 71 4.02 3.29 1.28
C ALA A 71 4.81 4.34 0.49
N HIS A 72 5.26 4.02 -0.73
CA HIS A 72 5.88 5.00 -1.62
C HIS A 72 4.88 6.08 -2.02
N LEU A 73 3.69 5.69 -2.48
CA LEU A 73 2.65 6.62 -2.93
C LEU A 73 2.19 7.56 -1.80
N LEU A 74 2.02 7.05 -0.57
CA LEU A 74 1.75 7.86 0.62
C LEU A 74 2.84 8.92 0.82
N CYS A 75 4.11 8.51 0.78
CA CYS A 75 5.24 9.42 0.93
C CYS A 75 5.28 10.56 -0.11
N VAL A 76 5.02 10.27 -1.39
CA VAL A 76 5.21 11.22 -2.49
C VAL A 76 3.96 12.00 -2.88
N GLU A 77 2.76 11.44 -2.73
CA GLU A 77 1.49 12.12 -3.10
C GLU A 77 0.91 12.97 -1.96
N ASN A 78 1.53 12.99 -0.78
CA ASN A 78 1.04 13.68 0.43
C ASN A 78 2.15 14.45 1.19
N ASP A 79 3.27 14.77 0.53
CA ASP A 79 4.36 15.61 1.04
C ASP A 79 4.90 15.29 2.45
N LEU A 80 4.86 14.01 2.84
CA LEU A 80 5.40 13.54 4.13
C LEU A 80 6.85 14.01 4.32
N SER A 81 7.14 14.52 5.51
CA SER A 81 8.50 14.96 5.87
C SER A 81 9.54 13.85 5.69
N GLU A 82 10.80 14.21 5.37
CA GLU A 82 11.92 13.26 5.25
C GLU A 82 12.09 12.38 6.51
N ARG A 83 11.76 12.91 7.70
CA ARG A 83 11.74 12.15 8.97
C ARG A 83 10.71 11.00 8.93
N ALA A 84 9.50 11.27 8.45
CA ALA A 84 8.46 10.26 8.22
C ALA A 84 8.86 9.27 7.11
N ARG A 85 9.28 9.77 5.94
CA ARG A 85 9.68 8.96 4.78
C ARG A 85 10.78 7.95 5.14
N ARG A 86 11.83 8.42 5.82
CA ARG A 86 12.94 7.58 6.30
C ARG A 86 12.48 6.47 7.25
N ARG A 87 11.58 6.79 8.18
CA ARG A 87 11.03 5.82 9.13
C ARG A 87 10.11 4.79 8.44
N ILE A 88 9.35 5.19 7.43
CA ILE A 88 8.57 4.28 6.58
C ILE A 88 9.50 3.30 5.84
N VAL A 89 10.59 3.77 5.24
CA VAL A 89 11.59 2.91 4.57
C VAL A 89 12.26 1.95 5.58
N GLU A 90 12.64 2.43 6.75
CA GLU A 90 13.21 1.60 7.83
C GLU A 90 12.24 0.49 8.25
N LEU A 91 10.96 0.80 8.43
CA LEU A 91 9.93 -0.18 8.80
C LEU A 91 9.74 -1.26 7.72
N VAL A 92 9.79 -0.91 6.43
CA VAL A 92 9.79 -1.88 5.32
C VAL A 92 11.06 -2.75 5.32
N ASP A 93 12.22 -2.15 5.58
CA ASP A 93 13.50 -2.84 5.60
C ASP A 93 13.62 -3.84 6.76
N LEU A 94 13.11 -3.47 7.93
CA LEU A 94 13.09 -4.31 9.15
C LEU A 94 12.14 -5.51 9.05
N ASN A 95 11.06 -5.40 8.26
CA ASN A 95 9.99 -6.41 8.24
C ASN A 95 9.95 -7.25 6.96
N TRP A 96 10.21 -6.67 5.79
CA TRP A 96 9.92 -7.34 4.50
C TRP A 96 11.08 -7.33 3.49
N ALA A 97 11.90 -6.28 3.39
CA ALA A 97 12.84 -6.11 2.26
C ALA A 97 13.91 -7.21 2.13
N SER A 98 14.25 -7.89 3.25
CA SER A 98 15.22 -9.00 3.30
C SER A 98 14.62 -10.38 3.00
N THR A 99 13.29 -10.48 2.87
CA THR A 99 12.58 -11.77 2.69
C THR A 99 12.69 -12.31 1.25
N PRO A 100 12.46 -13.62 1.02
CA PRO A 100 12.46 -14.20 -0.32
C PRO A 100 11.51 -13.51 -1.31
N LEU A 101 10.39 -13.00 -0.80
CA LEU A 101 9.37 -12.25 -1.53
C LEU A 101 9.96 -11.05 -2.30
N CYS A 102 10.88 -10.32 -1.67
CA CYS A 102 11.41 -9.04 -2.16
C CYS A 102 12.61 -9.16 -3.11
N LYS A 103 13.17 -10.37 -3.31
CA LYS A 103 14.37 -10.62 -4.14
C LYS A 103 14.25 -10.02 -5.55
N PRO A 104 15.35 -9.60 -6.20
CA PRO A 104 15.33 -9.29 -7.63
C PRO A 104 14.74 -10.45 -8.46
N PHE A 105 13.97 -10.13 -9.49
CA PHE A 105 13.77 -11.06 -10.61
C PHE A 105 15.03 -11.08 -11.48
N PRO A 106 15.19 -12.08 -12.39
CA PRO A 106 16.20 -12.01 -13.44
C PRO A 106 16.04 -10.74 -14.28
N ASP A 107 17.15 -10.26 -14.85
CA ASP A 107 17.13 -9.13 -15.79
C ASP A 107 16.63 -9.62 -17.16
N THR A 108 15.35 -9.36 -17.43
CA THR A 108 14.65 -9.69 -18.67
C THR A 108 14.14 -8.42 -19.34
N THR A 109 13.92 -8.47 -20.66
CA THR A 109 13.47 -7.30 -21.43
C THR A 109 12.09 -6.83 -20.95
N PRO A 110 11.93 -5.56 -20.52
CA PRO A 110 10.62 -5.05 -20.12
C PRO A 110 9.68 -4.90 -21.32
N ASP A 111 8.41 -5.23 -21.11
CA ASP A 111 7.31 -5.00 -22.05
C ASP A 111 6.16 -4.25 -21.34
N PRO A 112 6.22 -2.92 -21.26
CA PRO A 112 5.19 -2.11 -20.61
C PRO A 112 3.79 -2.22 -21.24
N ALA A 113 3.68 -2.70 -22.49
CA ALA A 113 2.37 -2.88 -23.13
C ALA A 113 1.58 -4.04 -22.50
N ARG A 114 2.28 -5.07 -22.00
CA ARG A 114 1.65 -6.21 -21.30
C ARG A 114 1.01 -5.85 -19.96
N VAL A 115 1.22 -4.65 -19.42
CA VAL A 115 0.52 -4.17 -18.20
C VAL A 115 -1.01 -4.22 -18.38
N ALA A 116 -1.52 -4.09 -19.61
CA ALA A 116 -2.93 -4.25 -19.92
C ALA A 116 -3.49 -5.67 -19.67
N GLU A 117 -2.64 -6.69 -19.49
CA GLU A 117 -3.07 -8.05 -19.12
C GLU A 117 -3.51 -8.14 -17.66
N ILE A 118 -2.99 -7.27 -16.77
CA ILE A 118 -3.45 -7.17 -15.38
C ILE A 118 -4.89 -6.64 -15.35
N GLY A 119 -5.20 -5.69 -16.22
CA GLY A 119 -6.58 -5.22 -16.45
C GLY A 119 -7.50 -6.33 -16.96
N LYS A 120 -7.06 -7.16 -17.90
CA LYS A 120 -7.82 -8.35 -18.35
C LYS A 120 -8.07 -9.34 -17.20
N ALA A 121 -7.03 -9.66 -16.42
CA ALA A 121 -7.12 -10.55 -15.26
C ALA A 121 -8.02 -10.01 -14.14
N LEU A 122 -8.19 -8.68 -14.04
CA LEU A 122 -9.18 -8.05 -13.16
C LEU A 122 -10.60 -8.23 -13.70
N VAL A 123 -10.83 -7.93 -14.98
CA VAL A 123 -12.14 -8.04 -15.66
C VAL A 123 -12.70 -9.47 -15.59
N GLU A 124 -11.85 -10.49 -15.74
CA GLU A 124 -12.18 -11.92 -15.57
C GLU A 124 -12.82 -12.28 -14.21
N GLY A 125 -12.78 -11.38 -13.22
CA GLY A 125 -13.40 -11.54 -11.92
C GLY A 125 -14.14 -10.31 -11.40
N GLY A 126 -14.41 -9.31 -12.24
CA GLY A 126 -14.83 -7.97 -11.81
C GLY A 126 -16.14 -7.92 -11.03
N GLU A 127 -17.14 -8.73 -11.42
CA GLU A 127 -18.47 -8.72 -10.81
C GLU A 127 -18.59 -9.50 -9.49
N VAL A 128 -17.55 -10.28 -9.16
CA VAL A 128 -17.50 -11.14 -7.97
C VAL A 128 -16.75 -10.41 -6.86
N LEU A 129 -17.34 -10.33 -5.66
CA LEU A 129 -16.69 -9.77 -4.48
C LEU A 129 -15.59 -10.74 -3.99
N ARG A 130 -14.41 -10.67 -4.62
CA ARG A 130 -13.26 -11.49 -4.29
C ARG A 130 -12.52 -10.89 -3.09
N GLN A 131 -12.55 -11.58 -1.95
CA GLN A 131 -11.88 -11.21 -0.69
C GLN A 131 -11.83 -9.69 -0.45
N VAL A 132 -12.98 -9.08 -0.14
CA VAL A 132 -13.15 -7.62 0.14
C VAL A 132 -12.61 -6.65 -0.94
N GLY A 133 -12.43 -7.11 -2.18
CA GLY A 133 -11.94 -6.29 -3.30
C GLY A 133 -10.42 -6.36 -3.54
N HIS A 134 -9.70 -7.30 -2.91
CA HIS A 134 -8.23 -7.38 -3.04
C HIS A 134 -7.73 -7.57 -4.47
N ASN A 135 -8.50 -8.20 -5.35
CA ASN A 135 -8.22 -8.26 -6.79
C ASN A 135 -8.10 -6.86 -7.41
N ALA A 136 -9.05 -5.95 -7.15
CA ALA A 136 -9.02 -4.58 -7.66
C ALA A 136 -7.92 -3.74 -7.01
N ILE A 137 -7.78 -3.83 -5.68
CA ILE A 137 -6.76 -3.09 -4.92
C ILE A 137 -5.34 -3.42 -5.43
N PHE A 138 -5.04 -4.71 -5.65
CA PHE A 138 -3.69 -5.13 -6.04
C PHE A 138 -3.45 -4.96 -7.55
N ALA A 139 -4.48 -5.10 -8.38
CA ALA A 139 -4.40 -4.79 -9.81
C ALA A 139 -4.08 -3.30 -10.02
N MET A 140 -4.81 -2.39 -9.37
CA MET A 140 -4.57 -0.94 -9.43
C MET A 140 -3.14 -0.59 -9.00
N LEU A 141 -2.71 -1.06 -7.83
CA LEU A 141 -1.37 -0.74 -7.31
C LEU A 141 -0.26 -1.30 -8.21
N SER A 142 -0.44 -2.49 -8.79
CA SER A 142 0.50 -3.05 -9.77
C SER A 142 0.54 -2.22 -11.06
N ILE A 143 -0.62 -1.86 -11.62
CA ILE A 143 -0.73 -1.07 -12.86
C ILE A 143 -0.08 0.32 -12.67
N LYS A 144 -0.38 1.01 -11.56
CA LYS A 144 0.23 2.31 -11.23
C LYS A 144 1.75 2.17 -11.03
N ALA A 145 2.20 1.16 -10.28
CA ALA A 145 3.62 0.88 -10.07
C ALA A 145 4.40 0.57 -11.36
N PHE A 146 3.86 -0.24 -12.27
CA PHE A 146 4.50 -0.51 -13.57
C PHE A 146 4.51 0.71 -14.50
N ARG A 147 3.51 1.60 -14.41
CA ARG A 147 3.52 2.88 -15.15
C ARG A 147 4.53 3.88 -14.59
N MET A 148 4.75 3.89 -13.28
CA MET A 148 5.80 4.69 -12.62
C MET A 148 7.21 4.13 -12.86
N LEU A 149 7.35 2.82 -13.01
CA LEU A 149 8.62 2.14 -13.27
C LEU A 149 8.52 1.17 -14.46
N PRO A 150 8.44 1.66 -15.72
CA PRO A 150 8.27 0.82 -16.90
C PRO A 150 9.41 -0.19 -17.12
N SER A 151 10.61 0.12 -16.63
CA SER A 151 11.76 -0.80 -16.64
C SER A 151 11.57 -2.03 -15.74
N ALA A 152 10.60 -2.03 -14.83
CA ALA A 152 10.22 -3.20 -14.03
C ALA A 152 9.07 -4.02 -14.66
N ALA A 153 8.46 -3.56 -15.77
CA ALA A 153 7.33 -4.24 -16.43
C ALA A 153 7.78 -5.47 -17.24
N THR A 154 8.44 -6.43 -16.60
CA THR A 154 8.94 -7.65 -17.25
C THR A 154 7.88 -8.75 -17.34
N PRO A 155 7.94 -9.64 -18.34
CA PRO A 155 7.02 -10.76 -18.51
C PRO A 155 6.72 -11.52 -17.22
N GLU A 156 7.75 -11.93 -16.48
CA GLU A 156 7.64 -12.77 -15.29
C GLU A 156 6.90 -12.06 -14.15
N ARG A 157 7.08 -10.74 -14.04
CA ARG A 157 6.39 -9.95 -13.01
C ARG A 157 4.94 -9.71 -13.37
N ILE A 158 4.65 -9.43 -14.64
CA ILE A 158 3.28 -9.25 -15.14
C ILE A 158 2.51 -10.57 -15.03
N ASP A 159 3.09 -11.68 -15.48
CA ASP A 159 2.50 -13.03 -15.35
C ASP A 159 2.26 -13.40 -13.88
N GLY A 160 3.21 -13.07 -12.99
CA GLY A 160 3.08 -13.30 -11.55
C GLY A 160 1.93 -12.51 -10.91
N VAL A 161 1.79 -11.22 -11.25
CA VAL A 161 0.65 -10.39 -10.83
C VAL A 161 -0.66 -10.93 -11.41
N CYS A 162 -0.71 -11.24 -12.70
CA CYS A 162 -1.88 -11.79 -13.37
C CYS A 162 -2.35 -13.13 -12.79
N LYS A 163 -1.46 -13.92 -12.17
CA LYS A 163 -1.84 -15.10 -11.38
C LYS A 163 -2.37 -14.70 -10.00
N LEU A 164 -1.69 -13.79 -9.28
CA LEU A 164 -2.13 -13.26 -7.98
C LEU A 164 -3.57 -12.71 -8.04
N ILE A 165 -3.91 -11.90 -9.05
CA ILE A 165 -5.26 -11.31 -9.19
C ILE A 165 -6.32 -12.41 -9.35
N ARG A 166 -5.99 -13.51 -10.05
CA ARG A 166 -6.88 -14.67 -10.24
C ARG A 166 -7.00 -15.56 -9.01
N SER A 167 -5.99 -15.58 -8.13
CA SER A 167 -5.99 -16.37 -6.88
C SER A 167 -7.04 -15.91 -5.85
N PHE A 168 -7.54 -14.66 -5.92
CA PHE A 168 -8.55 -14.20 -4.97
C PHE A 168 -9.90 -14.88 -5.19
N THR A 169 -10.45 -15.37 -4.08
CA THR A 169 -11.67 -16.19 -3.98
C THR A 169 -12.88 -15.37 -3.51
N PRO A 170 -14.12 -15.79 -3.81
CA PRO A 170 -15.33 -15.07 -3.38
C PRO A 170 -15.43 -14.94 -1.86
N TRP A 171 -15.90 -13.78 -1.38
CA TRP A 171 -16.09 -13.48 0.04
C TRP A 171 -17.39 -12.73 0.24
N ARG A 172 -18.30 -13.26 1.08
CA ARG A 172 -19.66 -12.73 1.31
C ARG A 172 -20.31 -12.21 0.00
N ASP A 173 -20.16 -12.96 -1.10
CA ASP A 173 -20.62 -12.60 -2.45
C ASP A 173 -22.15 -12.76 -2.53
N VAL A 174 -22.85 -11.75 -2.02
CA VAL A 174 -24.31 -11.63 -1.99
C VAL A 174 -24.79 -10.87 -3.23
N GLU A 175 -26.10 -10.89 -3.49
CA GLU A 175 -26.68 -9.95 -4.45
C GLU A 175 -26.51 -8.50 -3.94
N PRO A 176 -26.10 -7.54 -4.78
CA PRO A 176 -26.00 -6.14 -4.38
C PRO A 176 -27.38 -5.54 -4.14
N ASP A 177 -27.47 -4.67 -3.14
CA ASP A 177 -28.66 -3.85 -2.88
C ASP A 177 -29.00 -2.96 -4.09
N GLU A 178 -30.29 -2.86 -4.43
CA GLU A 178 -30.77 -2.03 -5.54
C GLU A 178 -30.59 -0.54 -5.23
N ASP A 179 -30.72 -0.14 -3.95
CA ASP A 179 -30.54 1.24 -3.45
C ASP A 179 -29.04 1.66 -3.28
N ILE A 180 -28.12 0.89 -3.86
CA ILE A 180 -26.69 1.24 -3.92
C ILE A 180 -26.30 1.46 -5.38
N ASP A 181 -26.30 2.72 -5.83
CA ASP A 181 -25.62 3.12 -7.06
C ASP A 181 -24.51 4.14 -6.74
N PRO A 182 -23.22 3.75 -6.82
CA PRO A 182 -22.12 4.71 -6.70
C PRO A 182 -22.05 5.58 -7.97
N PRO A 183 -21.54 6.82 -7.91
CA PRO A 183 -21.30 7.60 -9.13
C PRO A 183 -20.39 6.88 -10.14
N PRO A 184 -20.40 7.27 -11.43
CA PRO A 184 -19.41 6.78 -12.40
C PRO A 184 -18.00 7.04 -11.88
N PHE A 185 -17.09 6.06 -11.91
CA PHE A 185 -15.75 6.20 -11.32
C PHE A 185 -14.89 7.25 -12.06
N ALA A 186 -15.28 7.63 -13.28
CA ALA A 186 -14.71 8.74 -14.03
C ALA A 186 -15.04 10.13 -13.42
N ASP A 187 -16.16 10.29 -12.71
CA ASP A 187 -16.37 11.44 -11.82
C ASP A 187 -15.64 11.16 -10.50
N ALA A 188 -14.33 11.36 -10.52
CA ALA A 188 -13.46 11.10 -9.37
C ALA A 188 -13.88 11.89 -8.13
N ALA A 189 -14.54 13.05 -8.26
CA ALA A 189 -14.95 13.86 -7.13
C ALA A 189 -16.23 13.31 -6.47
N ALA A 190 -17.26 12.98 -7.26
CA ALA A 190 -18.48 12.36 -6.75
C ALA A 190 -18.23 10.94 -6.23
N ALA A 191 -17.47 10.13 -6.97
CA ALA A 191 -17.11 8.79 -6.56
C ALA A 191 -16.28 8.80 -5.26
N SER A 192 -15.30 9.70 -5.12
CA SER A 192 -14.57 9.83 -3.85
C SER A 192 -15.45 10.25 -2.69
N ARG A 193 -16.38 11.21 -2.86
CA ARG A 193 -17.35 11.58 -1.80
C ARG A 193 -18.21 10.38 -1.39
N PHE A 194 -18.71 9.58 -2.32
CA PHE A 194 -19.47 8.36 -2.02
C PHE A 194 -18.66 7.35 -1.20
N VAL A 195 -17.42 7.04 -1.63
CA VAL A 195 -16.54 6.09 -0.92
C VAL A 195 -16.23 6.58 0.49
N LEU A 196 -15.95 7.87 0.66
CA LEU A 196 -15.68 8.50 1.96
C LEU A 196 -16.91 8.51 2.88
N GLN A 197 -18.12 8.71 2.33
CA GLN A 197 -19.38 8.65 3.09
C GLN A 197 -19.66 7.23 3.59
N GLU A 198 -19.51 6.20 2.75
CA GLU A 198 -19.67 4.80 3.20
C GLU A 198 -18.55 4.34 4.13
N ALA A 199 -17.32 4.80 3.94
CA ALA A 199 -16.23 4.54 4.89
C ALA A 199 -16.50 5.22 6.25
N SER A 200 -16.96 6.48 6.24
CA SER A 200 -17.35 7.23 7.44
C SER A 200 -18.44 6.50 8.22
N ALA A 201 -19.52 6.09 7.56
CA ALA A 201 -20.59 5.33 8.20
C ALA A 201 -20.15 3.92 8.60
N ALA A 202 -19.24 3.28 7.87
CA ALA A 202 -18.67 1.98 8.26
C ALA A 202 -17.79 2.07 9.52
N ILE A 203 -17.10 3.20 9.79
CA ILE A 203 -16.42 3.40 11.09
C ILE A 203 -17.46 3.31 12.21
N ASP A 204 -18.56 4.07 12.12
CA ASP A 204 -19.58 4.16 13.16
C ASP A 204 -20.31 2.82 13.38
N ARG A 205 -20.59 2.08 12.29
CA ARG A 205 -21.26 0.76 12.33
C ARG A 205 -20.40 -0.35 12.95
N PHE A 206 -19.06 -0.24 12.89
CA PHE A 206 -18.13 -1.33 13.24
C PHE A 206 -17.19 -1.02 14.43
N ILE A 207 -17.51 -0.01 15.25
CA ILE A 207 -16.86 0.24 16.56
C ILE A 207 -16.86 -1.07 17.39
N GLY A 208 -15.69 -1.49 17.86
CA GLY A 208 -15.48 -2.74 18.60
C GLY A 208 -15.39 -4.01 17.73
N PHE A 209 -15.47 -3.89 16.41
CA PHE A 209 -15.28 -4.99 15.43
C PHE A 209 -14.06 -4.76 14.51
N GLY A 210 -13.42 -3.59 14.63
CA GLY A 210 -12.11 -3.29 14.07
C GLY A 210 -12.12 -2.68 12.66
N GLN A 211 -11.05 -1.91 12.40
CA GLN A 211 -10.76 -1.11 11.19
C GLN A 211 -10.99 -1.76 9.80
N GLY A 212 -11.18 -3.07 9.72
CA GLY A 212 -11.20 -3.83 8.46
C GLY A 212 -12.26 -3.33 7.47
N PHE A 213 -13.51 -3.17 7.91
CA PHE A 213 -14.62 -2.84 7.02
C PHE A 213 -14.50 -1.43 6.40
N ALA A 214 -14.09 -0.44 7.20
CA ALA A 214 -13.90 0.92 6.72
C ALA A 214 -12.60 1.08 5.89
N GLY A 215 -11.49 0.44 6.31
CA GLY A 215 -10.22 0.48 5.58
C GLY A 215 -10.28 -0.24 4.22
N HIS A 216 -11.05 -1.32 4.11
CA HIS A 216 -11.33 -1.97 2.82
C HIS A 216 -12.33 -1.19 1.96
N MET A 217 -13.28 -0.45 2.54
CA MET A 217 -14.11 0.49 1.79
C MET A 217 -13.25 1.56 1.11
N LEU A 218 -12.33 2.19 1.86
CA LEU A 218 -11.39 3.19 1.34
C LEU A 218 -10.48 2.61 0.25
N THR A 219 -9.82 1.47 0.52
CA THR A 219 -8.85 0.90 -0.44
C THR A 219 -9.51 0.35 -1.70
N PHE A 220 -10.65 -0.33 -1.60
CA PHE A 220 -11.38 -0.82 -2.77
C PHE A 220 -11.95 0.35 -3.58
N GLY A 221 -12.65 1.29 -2.94
CA GLY A 221 -13.21 2.45 -3.63
C GLY A 221 -12.14 3.34 -4.30
N GLN A 222 -11.01 3.59 -3.61
CA GLN A 222 -9.88 4.32 -4.21
C GLN A 222 -9.27 3.57 -5.39
N SER A 223 -9.22 2.23 -5.37
CA SER A 223 -8.69 1.47 -6.51
C SER A 223 -9.48 1.69 -7.81
N LEU A 224 -10.79 1.87 -7.72
CA LEU A 224 -11.64 2.09 -8.89
C LEU A 224 -11.57 3.55 -9.39
N VAL A 225 -11.57 4.52 -8.47
CA VAL A 225 -11.37 5.93 -8.81
C VAL A 225 -9.98 6.18 -9.42
N GLU A 226 -8.94 5.51 -8.90
CA GLU A 226 -7.57 5.63 -9.40
C GLU A 226 -7.39 4.98 -10.78
N LEU A 227 -7.97 3.79 -11.01
CA LEU A 227 -8.00 3.16 -12.33
C LEU A 227 -8.68 4.07 -13.36
N ALA A 228 -9.87 4.60 -13.04
CA ALA A 228 -10.58 5.52 -13.91
C ALA A 228 -9.78 6.82 -14.17
N ALA A 229 -9.13 7.38 -13.15
CA ALA A 229 -8.29 8.57 -13.29
C ALA A 229 -7.01 8.34 -14.11
N MET A 230 -6.48 7.11 -14.17
CA MET A 230 -5.41 6.73 -15.09
C MET A 230 -5.90 6.44 -16.53
N GLY A 231 -7.20 6.56 -16.80
CA GLY A 231 -7.82 6.29 -18.10
C GLY A 231 -8.42 4.89 -18.25
N ASP A 232 -8.24 4.00 -17.28
CA ASP A 232 -8.71 2.60 -17.32
C ASP A 232 -10.18 2.46 -16.89
N VAL A 233 -11.05 3.37 -17.33
CA VAL A 233 -12.45 3.48 -16.88
C VAL A 233 -13.22 2.16 -17.06
N GLN A 234 -12.95 1.42 -18.14
CA GLN A 234 -13.57 0.10 -18.38
C GLN A 234 -13.18 -0.95 -17.33
N TRP A 235 -11.95 -0.93 -16.81
CA TRP A 235 -11.52 -1.85 -15.76
C TRP A 235 -12.12 -1.45 -14.40
N ALA A 236 -12.17 -0.15 -14.11
CA ALA A 236 -12.85 0.37 -12.91
C ALA A 236 -14.34 -0.01 -12.88
N GLU A 237 -15.07 0.25 -13.97
CA GLU A 237 -16.50 -0.04 -14.07
C GLU A 237 -16.80 -1.55 -14.11
N SER A 238 -15.88 -2.39 -14.60
CA SER A 238 -16.03 -3.86 -14.51
C SER A 238 -16.13 -4.37 -13.06
N CYS A 239 -15.65 -3.59 -12.09
CA CYS A 239 -15.75 -3.88 -10.66
C CYS A 239 -16.95 -3.23 -9.97
N ARG A 240 -17.82 -2.50 -10.68
CA ARG A 240 -19.01 -1.82 -10.10
C ARG A 240 -19.87 -2.79 -9.29
N THR A 241 -20.19 -3.96 -9.83
CA THR A 241 -21.03 -4.95 -9.16
C THR A 241 -20.38 -5.46 -7.87
N ALA A 242 -19.10 -5.85 -7.88
CA ALA A 242 -18.39 -6.27 -6.67
C ALA A 242 -18.29 -5.14 -5.62
N PHE A 243 -18.12 -3.89 -6.04
CA PHE A 243 -18.10 -2.75 -5.13
C PHE A 243 -19.49 -2.49 -4.50
N ARG A 244 -20.57 -2.55 -5.28
CA ARG A 244 -21.96 -2.49 -4.76
C ARG A 244 -22.22 -3.58 -3.73
N LYS A 245 -21.80 -4.83 -4.01
CA LYS A 245 -21.86 -5.95 -3.06
C LYS A 245 -21.09 -5.65 -1.78
N TYR A 246 -19.92 -5.02 -1.87
CA TYR A 246 -19.14 -4.67 -0.68
C TYR A 246 -19.87 -3.63 0.19
N VAL A 247 -20.42 -2.57 -0.41
CA VAL A 247 -21.27 -1.59 0.30
C VAL A 247 -22.52 -2.25 0.90
N THR A 248 -23.10 -3.24 0.21
CA THR A 248 -24.23 -4.04 0.75
C THR A 248 -23.84 -4.76 2.04
N VAL A 249 -22.65 -5.35 2.08
CA VAL A 249 -22.13 -6.04 3.27
C VAL A 249 -21.79 -5.06 4.40
N THR A 250 -21.21 -3.89 4.11
CA THR A 250 -20.90 -2.90 5.16
C THR A 250 -22.11 -2.10 5.64
N ARG A 251 -23.18 -1.95 4.86
CA ARG A 251 -24.45 -1.35 5.29
C ARG A 251 -25.21 -2.23 6.29
N ARG A 252 -25.10 -3.56 6.18
CA ARG A 252 -25.71 -4.53 7.11
C ARG A 252 -25.11 -4.51 8.53
N GLY A 253 -23.91 -3.96 8.70
CA GLY A 253 -23.21 -3.93 9.99
C GLY A 253 -22.67 -5.30 10.44
N PRO A 254 -22.18 -5.41 11.69
CA PRO A 254 -21.69 -6.65 12.26
C PRO A 254 -22.83 -7.60 12.65
N GLY A 255 -22.64 -8.90 12.40
CA GLY A 255 -23.56 -9.95 12.87
C GLY A 255 -23.46 -10.19 14.37
N PRO A 256 -24.44 -10.91 14.97
CA PRO A 256 -24.45 -11.20 16.41
C PRO A 256 -23.24 -12.01 16.87
N ASP A 257 -22.72 -12.88 16.00
CA ASP A 257 -21.56 -13.74 16.25
C ASP A 257 -20.25 -13.21 15.62
N ASP A 258 -20.26 -12.02 14.98
CA ASP A 258 -19.03 -11.45 14.40
C ASP A 258 -18.02 -11.13 15.53
N LYS A 259 -16.76 -11.50 15.32
CA LYS A 259 -15.72 -11.38 16.34
C LYS A 259 -15.42 -9.91 16.66
N ARG A 260 -15.41 -9.58 17.96
CA ARG A 260 -14.96 -8.27 18.46
C ARG A 260 -13.43 -8.14 18.56
N TYR A 261 -12.97 -6.91 18.40
CA TYR A 261 -11.58 -6.49 18.45
C TYR A 261 -11.48 -5.17 19.25
N PRO A 262 -10.40 -4.92 20.02
CA PRO A 262 -10.17 -3.61 20.61
C PRO A 262 -10.00 -2.55 19.52
N ASP A 263 -10.68 -1.40 19.66
CA ASP A 263 -10.41 -0.23 18.83
C ASP A 263 -9.09 0.45 19.22
N HIS A 264 -8.52 1.16 18.26
CA HIS A 264 -7.44 2.13 18.52
C HIS A 264 -7.90 3.19 19.51
N GLN A 265 -6.97 3.67 20.33
CA GLN A 265 -7.25 4.78 21.23
C GLN A 265 -7.24 6.11 20.46
N PRO A 266 -8.06 7.10 20.84
CA PRO A 266 -8.00 8.44 20.25
C PRO A 266 -6.59 9.02 20.29
N THR A 267 -6.16 9.59 19.15
CA THR A 267 -4.86 10.25 19.00
C THR A 267 -5.00 11.47 18.10
N GLU A 268 -4.22 12.52 18.39
CA GLU A 268 -4.11 13.71 17.55
C GLU A 268 -3.13 13.49 16.39
N SER A 269 -2.14 12.62 16.56
CA SER A 269 -1.12 12.36 15.53
C SER A 269 -1.70 11.61 14.33
N ARG A 270 -1.29 12.00 13.13
CA ARG A 270 -1.78 11.51 11.84
C ARG A 270 -0.68 10.85 11.01
N PRO A 271 -1.01 9.95 10.07
CA PRO A 271 -0.04 9.35 9.13
C PRO A 271 0.75 10.33 8.23
N THR A 272 0.37 11.61 8.18
CA THR A 272 1.17 12.69 7.59
C THR A 272 2.36 13.11 8.47
N ASP A 273 2.26 12.90 9.78
CA ASP A 273 3.18 13.44 10.78
C ASP A 273 4.34 12.48 11.02
N ALA A 274 5.53 13.01 11.32
CA ALA A 274 6.69 12.16 11.65
C ALA A 274 6.48 11.32 12.93
N GLU A 275 5.83 11.90 13.94
CA GLU A 275 5.64 11.29 15.25
C GLU A 275 4.83 9.98 15.17
N TYR A 276 3.78 9.94 14.34
CA TYR A 276 2.97 8.74 14.09
C TYR A 276 3.81 7.54 13.63
N TRP A 277 4.87 7.77 12.86
CA TRP A 277 5.76 6.71 12.35
C TRP A 277 6.87 6.31 13.34
N GLU A 278 7.27 7.24 14.21
CA GLU A 278 8.31 7.00 15.23
C GLU A 278 7.74 6.30 16.47
N ASN A 279 6.53 6.66 16.88
CA ASN A 279 5.80 5.98 17.96
C ASN A 279 5.39 4.53 17.59
N ARG A 280 5.50 4.14 16.31
CA ARG A 280 5.30 2.75 15.86
C ARG A 280 6.50 1.89 16.18
N SER A 281 6.26 0.75 16.85
CA SER A 281 7.30 -0.24 17.11
C SER A 281 7.83 -0.87 15.81
N ASN A 282 9.05 -1.40 15.87
CA ASN A 282 9.74 -2.01 14.72
C ASN A 282 9.03 -3.24 14.10
N ARG A 283 7.90 -3.69 14.66
CA ARG A 283 7.05 -4.78 14.13
C ARG A 283 5.60 -4.32 13.81
N ALA A 284 5.28 -3.03 13.97
CA ALA A 284 3.92 -2.50 13.90
C ALA A 284 3.36 -2.28 12.47
N VAL A 285 3.86 -3.05 11.48
CA VAL A 285 3.39 -2.99 10.09
C VAL A 285 2.57 -4.21 9.66
N ASP A 286 2.72 -5.36 10.32
CA ASP A 286 1.95 -6.59 10.05
C ASP A 286 1.94 -6.99 8.54
N ILE A 287 0.78 -6.98 7.88
CA ILE A 287 0.62 -7.16 6.42
C ILE A 287 0.38 -5.83 5.68
N GLY A 288 0.57 -4.69 6.35
CA GLY A 288 0.72 -3.39 5.71
C GLY A 288 -0.53 -2.53 5.53
N HIS A 289 -1.61 -2.80 6.28
CA HIS A 289 -2.79 -1.90 6.31
C HIS A 289 -2.42 -0.47 6.73
N VAL A 290 -1.43 -0.33 7.62
CA VAL A 290 -0.85 0.95 8.06
C VAL A 290 -0.35 1.86 6.92
N PHE A 291 -0.05 1.30 5.74
CA PHE A 291 0.33 2.09 4.56
C PHE A 291 -0.84 2.26 3.59
N LYS A 292 -1.60 1.18 3.34
CA LYS A 292 -2.70 1.17 2.35
C LYS A 292 -3.88 2.04 2.76
N TYR A 293 -4.29 1.99 4.03
CA TYR A 293 -5.45 2.73 4.52
C TYR A 293 -5.24 4.26 4.49
N PRO A 294 -4.16 4.84 5.05
CA PRO A 294 -3.92 6.27 4.91
C PRO A 294 -3.66 6.72 3.47
N TYR A 295 -2.97 5.90 2.65
CA TYR A 295 -2.80 6.23 1.24
C TYR A 295 -4.14 6.46 0.54
N SER A 296 -5.06 5.50 0.65
CA SER A 296 -6.37 5.62 0.03
C SER A 296 -7.23 6.71 0.69
N TYR A 297 -7.12 6.91 2.01
CA TYR A 297 -7.83 7.98 2.75
C TYR A 297 -7.50 9.38 2.20
N TYR A 298 -6.23 9.76 2.15
CA TYR A 298 -5.85 11.11 1.72
C TYR A 298 -6.02 11.30 0.20
N ASN A 299 -5.75 10.27 -0.62
CA ASN A 299 -6.02 10.30 -2.07
C ASN A 299 -7.52 10.55 -2.35
N LEU A 300 -8.43 9.90 -1.63
CA LEU A 300 -9.87 10.15 -1.74
C LEU A 300 -10.26 11.55 -1.24
N LEU A 301 -9.74 12.01 -0.10
CA LEU A 301 -10.04 13.36 0.42
C LEU A 301 -9.64 14.46 -0.57
N GLY A 302 -8.42 14.38 -1.12
CA GLY A 302 -7.92 15.34 -2.10
C GLY A 302 -8.73 15.39 -3.40
N ARG A 303 -9.31 14.25 -3.82
CA ARG A 303 -10.23 14.15 -4.97
C ARG A 303 -11.65 14.65 -4.66
N ALA A 304 -12.14 14.42 -3.43
CA ALA A 304 -13.51 14.71 -3.04
C ALA A 304 -13.84 16.21 -2.92
N GLY A 305 -12.86 17.02 -2.50
CA GLY A 305 -13.01 18.48 -2.37
C GLY A 305 -14.00 18.95 -1.29
N ASP A 306 -14.40 18.06 -0.37
CA ASP A 306 -15.46 18.28 0.61
C ASP A 306 -14.86 18.50 2.01
N SER A 307 -14.85 19.76 2.46
CA SER A 307 -14.22 20.18 3.72
C SER A 307 -15.01 19.79 4.97
N ASP A 308 -16.32 19.58 4.86
CA ASP A 308 -17.15 19.15 5.99
C ASP A 308 -17.07 17.63 6.15
N LEU A 309 -17.16 16.87 5.06
CA LEU A 309 -16.90 15.42 5.06
C LEU A 309 -15.48 15.10 5.55
N SER A 310 -14.47 15.89 5.14
CA SER A 310 -13.10 15.75 5.63
C SER A 310 -13.00 15.99 7.15
N ARG A 311 -13.75 16.95 7.70
CA ARG A 311 -13.77 17.24 9.15
C ARG A 311 -14.47 16.13 9.94
N THR A 312 -15.59 15.64 9.43
CA THR A 312 -16.35 14.52 10.03
C THR A 312 -15.57 13.20 10.00
N LEU A 313 -14.75 12.97 8.97
CA LEU A 313 -13.88 11.80 8.92
C LEU A 313 -12.67 11.92 9.83
N ASP A 314 -11.95 13.06 9.83
CA ASP A 314 -10.74 13.19 10.63
C ASP A 314 -10.99 13.04 12.13
N ALA A 315 -12.13 13.56 12.61
CA ALA A 315 -12.58 13.43 14.00
C ALA A 315 -12.69 11.98 14.51
N LYS A 316 -12.73 10.98 13.61
CA LYS A 316 -12.76 9.54 13.91
C LYS A 316 -11.73 8.72 13.13
N ALA A 317 -10.79 9.37 12.44
CA ALA A 317 -9.79 8.70 11.59
C ALA A 317 -8.83 7.79 12.39
N TYR A 318 -8.68 8.03 13.70
CA TYR A 318 -7.94 7.13 14.59
C TYR A 318 -8.53 5.70 14.62
N HIS A 319 -9.81 5.47 14.30
CA HIS A 319 -10.36 4.12 14.15
C HIS A 319 -9.82 3.36 12.91
N LEU A 320 -9.10 4.04 12.00
CA LEU A 320 -8.55 3.44 10.78
C LEU A 320 -7.06 3.11 10.86
N PHE A 321 -6.25 3.89 11.58
CA PHE A 321 -4.79 3.84 11.44
C PHE A 321 -3.98 4.34 12.64
#